data_AF-A0A379TPM2-F1
#
_entry.id   AF-A0A379TPM2-F1
#
_cell.length_a   1.000
_cell.length_b   1.000
_cell.length_c   1.000
_cell.angle_alpha   90.00
_cell.angle_beta   90.00
_cell.angle_gamma   90.00
#
_symmetry.space_group_name_H-M   'P 1'
#
loop_
_entity.id
_entity.type
_entity.pdbx_description
1 polymer ?
#
loop_
_entity_poly.entity_id
_entity_poly.type
_entity_poly.pdbx_seq_one_letter_code
_entity_poly.pdbx_strand_id
1 'polypeptide(L)' 'MSRVQLWTPSPTGRIEELITELKQDYTVVIVTHNMQQAARCSDHTAFMYLGELIEFSNTDDLFTKPAKKQTEDYITGRYG' A
#
# COMPACT_ATOMS: atom_id res chain seq x y z
N MET A 1 26.76 1.80 -28.37
CA MET A 1 26.60 2.79 -27.28
C MET A 1 25.70 2.19 -26.23
N SER A 2 26.29 1.88 -25.07
CA SER A 2 25.64 1.25 -23.92
C SER A 2 24.52 2.13 -23.38
N ARG A 3 23.34 1.54 -23.26
CA ARG A 3 22.12 2.16 -22.74
C ARG A 3 22.23 2.15 -21.21
N VAL A 4 22.76 3.23 -20.65
CA VAL A 4 22.72 3.46 -19.19
C VAL A 4 21.27 3.82 -18.84
N GLN A 5 20.50 2.84 -18.36
CA GLN A 5 19.29 3.13 -17.62
C GLN A 5 19.70 3.75 -16.29
N LEU A 6 19.38 5.04 -16.16
CA LEU A 6 19.65 5.86 -14.99
C LEU A 6 18.97 5.23 -13.75
N TRP A 7 19.82 4.82 -12.80
CA TRP A 7 19.50 4.32 -11.47
C TRP A 7 19.01 5.46 -10.54
N THR A 8 18.04 6.25 -10.99
CA THR A 8 17.34 7.19 -10.10
C THR A 8 15.95 6.62 -9.82
N PRO A 9 15.58 6.34 -8.55
CA PRO A 9 14.24 5.88 -8.23
C PRO A 9 13.23 6.89 -8.77
N SER A 10 12.06 6.42 -9.20
CA SER A 10 10.97 7.34 -9.50
C SER A 10 10.71 8.23 -8.26
N PRO A 11 10.20 9.45 -8.42
CA PRO A 11 9.87 10.31 -7.27
C PRO A 11 9.02 9.58 -6.22
N THR A 12 8.13 8.69 -6.67
CA THR A 12 7.36 7.78 -5.82
C THR A 12 8.26 6.81 -5.05
N GLY A 13 9.20 6.13 -5.72
CA GLY A 13 10.12 5.20 -5.06
C GLY A 13 10.96 5.86 -3.95
N ARG A 14 11.41 7.10 -4.14
CA ARG A 14 12.12 7.85 -3.08
C ARG A 14 11.25 8.13 -1.86
N ILE A 15 9.97 8.41 -2.06
CA ILE A 15 9.03 8.60 -0.95
C ILE A 15 8.80 7.28 -0.22
N GLU A 16 8.65 6.16 -0.95
CA GLU A 16 8.50 4.82 -0.37
C GLU A 16 9.75 4.40 0.44
N GLU A 17 10.95 4.67 -0.08
CA GLU A 17 12.23 4.48 0.63
C GLU A 17 12.28 5.30 1.91
N LEU A 18 11.98 6.60 1.83
CA LEU A 18 11.97 7.49 3.00
C LEU A 18 10.97 7.03 4.07
N ILE A 19 9.77 6.62 3.68
CA ILE A 19 8.76 6.07 4.59
C ILE A 19 9.32 4.82 5.30
N THR A 20 10.03 3.98 4.55
CA THR A 20 10.64 2.74 5.06
C THR A 20 11.75 3.00 6.08
N GLU A 21 12.51 4.08 5.89
CA GLU A 21 13.50 4.54 6.86
C GLU A 21 12.81 5.14 8.11
N LEU A 22 11.84 6.05 7.91
CA LEU A 22 11.18 6.76 9.01
C LEU A 22 10.37 5.84 9.92
N LYS A 23 9.77 4.75 9.40
CA LYS A 23 8.99 3.81 10.22
C LYS A 23 9.82 3.07 11.28
N GLN A 24 11.15 3.13 11.22
CA GLN A 24 12.02 2.58 12.27
C GLN A 24 11.94 3.40 13.56
N ASP A 25 11.74 4.71 13.44
CA ASP A 25 11.78 5.65 14.57
C ASP A 25 10.41 6.29 14.86
N TYR A 26 9.47 6.23 13.90
CA TYR A 26 8.18 6.89 13.98
C TYR A 26 7.01 5.96 13.61
N THR A 27 5.85 6.24 14.20
CA THR A 27 4.59 5.69 13.68
C THR A 27 4.14 6.53 12.48
N VAL A 28 4.15 5.91 11.31
CA VAL A 28 3.76 6.55 10.06
C VAL A 28 2.34 6.10 9.68
N VAL A 29 1.44 7.07 9.46
CA VAL A 29 0.08 6.82 8.96
C VAL A 29 -0.04 7.44 7.58
N ILE A 30 -0.41 6.63 6.59
CA ILE A 30 -0.54 7.06 5.19
C ILE A 30 -1.96 6.79 4.72
N VAL A 31 -2.54 7.77 4.02
CA VAL A 31 -3.81 7.60 3.30
C VAL A 31 -3.50 7.63 1.81
N THR A 32 -3.79 6.55 1.10
CA THR A 32 -3.53 6.42 -0.33
C THR A 32 -4.63 5.66 -1.04
N HIS A 33 -4.86 6.03 -2.30
CA HIS A 33 -5.70 5.28 -3.24
C HIS A 33 -4.87 4.30 -4.10
N ASN A 34 -3.55 4.32 -3.97
CA ASN A 34 -2.65 3.44 -4.71
C ASN A 34 -2.47 2.14 -3.91
N MET A 35 -3.23 1.12 -4.30
CA MET A 35 -3.19 -0.19 -3.63
C MET A 35 -1.82 -0.84 -3.70
N GLN A 36 -1.07 -0.67 -4.80
CA GLN A 36 0.27 -1.25 -4.92
C GLN A 36 1.27 -0.55 -3.98
N GLN A 37 1.12 0.75 -3.75
CA GLN A 37 1.92 1.47 -2.76
C GLN A 37 1.56 1.02 -1.33
N ALA A 38 0.26 0.93 -1.01
CA ALA A 38 -0.20 0.43 0.28
C ALA A 38 0.37 -0.96 0.58
N ALA A 39 0.33 -1.86 -0.41
CA ALA A 39 0.87 -3.21 -0.33
C ALA A 39 2.40 -3.25 -0.12
N ARG A 40 3.16 -2.30 -0.69
CA ARG A 40 4.62 -2.28 -0.56
C ARG A 40 5.13 -1.59 0.70
N CYS A 41 4.44 -0.56 1.17
CA CYS A 41 4.98 0.36 2.18
C CYS A 41 4.40 0.20 3.58
N SER A 42 3.30 -0.54 3.74
CA SER A 42 2.56 -0.60 5.01
C SER A 42 2.79 -1.93 5.71
N ASP A 43 2.98 -1.92 7.03
CA ASP A 43 2.96 -3.16 7.84
C ASP A 43 1.53 -3.66 8.07
N HIS A 44 0.63 -2.71 8.33
CA HIS A 44 -0.79 -2.94 8.48
C HIS A 44 -1.57 -2.07 7.50
N THR A 45 -2.67 -2.61 6.99
CA THR A 45 -3.55 -1.89 6.07
C THR A 45 -4.97 -1.85 6.64
N ALA A 46 -5.58 -0.67 6.57
CA ALA A 46 -6.99 -0.44 6.89
C ALA A 46 -7.74 -0.14 5.59
N PHE A 47 -8.75 -0.96 5.26
CA PHE A 47 -9.68 -0.66 4.19
C PHE A 47 -10.91 0.04 4.76
N MET A 48 -11.13 1.28 4.33
CA MET A 48 -12.32 2.06 4.67
C MET A 48 -13.19 2.28 3.42
N TYR A 49 -14.49 2.19 3.60
CA TYR A 49 -15.47 2.46 2.54
C TYR A 49 -16.64 3.25 3.11
N LEU A 50 -16.97 4.38 2.46
CA LEU A 50 -18.09 5.27 2.86
C LEU A 50 -18.08 5.70 4.34
N GLY A 51 -16.89 5.90 4.91
CA GLY A 51 -16.73 6.32 6.31
C GLY A 51 -16.71 5.19 7.32
N GLU A 52 -16.88 3.94 6.88
CA GLU A 52 -16.80 2.76 7.74
C GLU A 52 -15.46 2.04 7.56
N LEU A 53 -14.88 1.56 8.67
CA LEU A 53 -13.74 0.65 8.64
C LEU A 53 -14.24 -0.77 8.36
N ILE A 54 -13.98 -1.25 7.15
CA ILE A 54 -14.46 -2.55 6.69
C ILE A 54 -13.51 -3.66 7.15
N GLU A 55 -12.20 -3.44 7.04
CA GLU A 55 -11.18 -4.43 7.40
C GLU A 55 -9.88 -3.76 7.84
N PHE A 56 -9.22 -4.34 8.84
CA PHE A 56 -7.87 -3.97 9.28
C PHE A 56 -7.09 -5.25 9.57
N SER A 57 -5.93 -5.42 8.95
CA SER A 57 -5.07 -6.60 9.12
C SER A 57 -3.62 -6.28 8.77
N ASN A 58 -2.74 -7.28 8.93
CA ASN A 58 -1.42 -7.26 8.27
C ASN A 58 -1.62 -7.04 6.77
N THR A 59 -0.76 -6.22 6.17
CA THR A 59 -0.85 -5.88 4.75
C THR A 59 -0.83 -7.12 3.86
N ASP A 60 0.08 -8.07 4.12
CA ASP A 60 0.16 -9.30 3.34
C ASP A 60 -1.14 -10.11 3.37
N ASP A 61 -1.75 -10.28 4.54
CA ASP A 61 -3.01 -11.01 4.69
C ASP A 61 -4.15 -10.28 3.96
N LEU A 62 -4.24 -8.96 4.12
CA LEU A 62 -5.31 -8.15 3.50
C LEU A 62 -5.26 -8.21 1.97
N PHE A 63 -4.06 -8.21 1.37
CA PHE A 63 -3.90 -8.22 -0.09
C PHE A 63 -3.88 -9.63 -0.71
N THR A 64 -3.54 -10.68 0.05
CA THR A 64 -3.47 -12.06 -0.48
C THR A 64 -4.69 -12.90 -0.13
N LYS A 65 -5.26 -12.70 1.06
CA LYS A 65 -6.39 -13.47 1.57
C LYS A 65 -7.27 -12.58 2.48
N PRO A 66 -7.94 -11.57 1.91
CA PRO A 66 -8.85 -10.71 2.67
C PRO A 66 -9.95 -11.52 3.35
N ALA A 67 -10.32 -11.13 4.57
CA ALA A 67 -11.38 -11.77 5.34
C ALA A 67 -12.77 -11.24 4.94
N LYS A 68 -12.86 -10.06 4.33
CA LYS A 68 -14.12 -9.47 3.87
C LYS A 68 -14.21 -9.52 2.35
N LYS A 69 -15.35 -10.00 1.85
CA LYS A 69 -15.68 -9.97 0.42
C LYS A 69 -15.61 -8.56 -0.18
N GLN A 70 -16.02 -7.54 0.57
CA GLN A 70 -15.91 -6.14 0.17
C GLN A 70 -14.45 -5.72 -0.09
N THR A 71 -13.51 -6.15 0.76
CA THR A 71 -12.09 -5.90 0.56
C THR A 71 -11.57 -6.66 -0.67
N GLU A 72 -11.95 -7.93 -0.84
CA GLU A 72 -11.58 -8.75 -2.00
C GLU A 72 -12.05 -8.13 -3.32
N ASP A 73 -13.33 -7.78 -3.39
CA ASP A 73 -13.93 -7.19 -4.58
C ASP A 73 -13.26 -5.84 -4.90
N TYR A 74 -12.87 -5.05 -3.89
CA TYR A 74 -12.20 -3.76 -4.10
C TYR A 74 -10.79 -3.95 -4.67
N ILE A 75 -10.00 -4.84 -4.06
CA ILE A 75 -8.61 -5.11 -4.46
C ILE A 75 -8.54 -5.74 -5.86
N THR A 76 -9.48 -6.62 -6.18
CA THR A 76 -9.55 -7.29 -7.49
C THR A 76 -10.21 -6.45 -8.59
N GLY A 77 -10.68 -5.23 -8.26
CA GLY A 77 -11.32 -4.33 -9.22
C GLY A 77 -12.73 -4.75 -9.64
N ARG A 78 -13.40 -5.58 -8.83
CA ARG A 78 -14.83 -5.94 -8.99
C ARG A 78 -15.78 -4.91 -8.36
N TYR A 79 -15.24 -3.85 -7.76
CA TYR A 79 -16.01 -2.70 -7.33
C TYR A 79 -16.38 -1.82 -8.53
N GLY A 80 -17.66 -1.84 -8.88
CA GLY A 80 -18.32 -1.05 -9.92
C GLY A 80 -19.83 -1.16 -9.81
#